data_AF-A0A838NZT7-F1
#
_entry.id   AF-A0A838NZT7-F1
#
_cell.length_a   1.000
_cell.length_b   1.000
_cell.length_c   1.000
_cell.angle_alpha   90.00
_cell.angle_beta   90.00
_cell.angle_gamma   90.00
#
_symmetry.space_group_name_H-M   'P 1'
#
loop_
_entity.id
_entity.type
_entity.pdbx_description
1 polymer ?
#
loop_
_entity_poly.entity_id
_entity_poly.type
_entity_poly.pdbx_seq_one_letter_code
_entity_poly.pdbx_strand_id
1 'polypeptide(L)'
;MLKSLCDRQAAGTDYRIRRTLMPGTLEVGLMRGYGAVATGLHRFYKRADGKPDEVTGIARFVVLWKREFGAWRMARVISYDHREAR
;
A
#
# COMPACT_ATOMS: atom_id res chain seq x y z
N MET A 1 11.56 -20.74 0.47
CA MET A 1 10.68 -19.68 0.99
C MET A 1 9.90 -18.95 -0.11
N LEU A 2 10.55 -18.39 -1.15
CA LEU A 2 9.83 -17.72 -2.26
C LEU A 2 9.05 -18.70 -3.15
N LYS A 3 9.65 -19.85 -3.53
CA LYS A 3 8.98 -20.86 -4.36
C LYS A 3 7.69 -21.38 -3.72
N SER A 4 7.71 -21.67 -2.42
CA SER A 4 6.54 -22.12 -1.66
C SER A 4 5.40 -21.08 -1.60
N LEU A 5 5.70 -19.77 -1.68
CA LEU A 5 4.66 -18.75 -1.78
C LEU A 5 3.99 -18.77 -3.15
N CYS A 6 4.79 -18.88 -4.22
CA CYS A 6 4.27 -19.01 -5.59
C CYS A 6 3.44 -20.30 -5.76
N ASP A 7 3.88 -21.42 -5.18
CA ASP A 7 3.16 -22.70 -5.25
C ASP A 7 1.79 -22.60 -4.55
N ARG A 8 1.72 -21.94 -3.39
CA ARG A 8 0.44 -21.69 -2.69
C ARG A 8 -0.48 -20.73 -3.43
N GLN A 9 0.08 -19.71 -4.09
CA GLN A 9 -0.68 -18.82 -4.97
C GLN A 9 -1.27 -19.59 -6.16
N ALA A 10 -0.49 -20.43 -6.82
CA ALA A 10 -0.96 -21.27 -7.91
C ALA A 10 -2.04 -22.27 -7.46
N ALA A 11 -1.90 -22.82 -6.24
CA ALA A 11 -2.88 -23.70 -5.62
C ALA A 11 -4.12 -22.96 -5.06
N GLY A 12 -4.18 -21.63 -5.14
CA GLY A 12 -5.30 -20.82 -4.64
C GLY A 12 -5.46 -20.77 -3.12
N THR A 13 -4.48 -21.26 -2.37
CA THR A 13 -4.44 -21.21 -0.89
C THR A 13 -3.81 -19.93 -0.36
N ASP A 14 -3.22 -19.13 -1.26
CA ASP A 14 -2.68 -17.81 -1.01
C ASP A 14 -3.06 -16.86 -2.16
N TYR A 15 -2.98 -15.55 -1.94
CA TYR A 15 -3.39 -14.55 -2.92
C TYR A 15 -2.43 -13.37 -2.98
N ARG A 16 -2.45 -12.64 -4.09
CA ARG A 16 -1.66 -11.42 -4.23
C ARG A 16 -2.47 -10.24 -3.69
N ILE A 17 -1.82 -9.40 -2.90
CA ILE A 17 -2.42 -8.14 -2.44
C ILE A 17 -2.06 -7.04 -3.42
N ARG A 18 -3.07 -6.34 -3.91
CA ARG A 18 -2.90 -5.05 -4.59
C ARG A 18 -3.44 -3.96 -3.66
N ARG A 19 -2.73 -2.84 -3.56
CA ARG A 19 -3.22 -1.63 -2.89
C ARG A 19 -3.26 -0.47 -3.87
N THR A 20 -4.25 0.39 -3.76
CA THR A 20 -4.33 1.65 -4.52
C THR A 20 -4.65 2.81 -3.61
N LEU A 21 -4.15 3.99 -3.95
CA LEU A 21 -4.64 5.24 -3.38
C LEU A 21 -6.12 5.40 -3.71
N MET A 22 -6.94 5.77 -2.73
CA MET A 22 -8.31 6.20 -2.98
C MET A 22 -8.31 7.60 -3.60
N PRO A 23 -9.00 7.81 -4.74
CA PRO A 23 -9.04 9.12 -5.40
C PRO A 23 -9.47 10.24 -4.44
N GLY A 24 -8.80 11.39 -4.54
CA GLY A 24 -9.12 12.58 -3.74
C GLY A 24 -8.69 12.52 -2.27
N THR A 25 -7.98 11.47 -1.83
CA THR A 25 -7.56 11.32 -0.42
C THR A 25 -6.09 11.64 -0.16
N LEU A 26 -5.29 11.84 -1.21
CA LEU A 26 -3.86 12.13 -1.07
C LEU A 26 -3.68 13.58 -0.61
N GLU A 27 -3.01 13.73 0.52
CA GLU A 27 -2.50 15.00 1.00
C GLU A 27 -0.98 14.93 1.10
N VAL A 28 -0.31 16.01 0.72
CA VAL A 28 1.15 16.10 0.77
C VAL A 28 1.56 17.41 1.45
N GLY A 29 2.26 17.30 2.57
CA GLY A 29 2.82 18.43 3.31
C GLY A 29 4.34 18.46 3.21
N LEU A 30 4.92 19.62 2.87
CA LEU A 30 6.37 19.79 2.85
C LEU A 30 6.93 19.96 4.26
N MET A 31 8.06 19.30 4.53
CA MET A 31 8.85 19.47 5.74
C MET A 31 10.17 20.16 5.38
N ARG A 32 10.22 21.48 5.56
CA ARG A 32 11.38 22.31 5.21
C ARG A 32 12.67 21.73 5.80
N GLY A 33 13.67 21.53 4.96
CA GLY A 33 14.98 20.99 5.36
C GLY A 33 15.05 19.48 5.53
N TYR A 34 13.95 18.74 5.34
CA TYR A 34 13.93 17.27 5.49
C TYR A 34 13.32 16.54 4.29
N GLY A 35 12.08 16.88 3.91
CA GLY A 35 11.35 16.13 2.89
C GLY A 35 9.87 16.46 2.85
N ALA A 36 9.01 15.43 2.80
CA ALA A 36 7.56 15.60 2.73
C ALA A 36 6.83 14.46 3.47
N VAL A 37 5.65 14.74 4.02
CA VAL A 37 4.73 13.74 4.52
C VAL A 37 3.62 13.58 3.50
N ALA A 38 3.37 12.34 3.07
CA ALA A 38 2.20 11.99 2.28
C ALA A 38 1.22 11.18 3.15
N THR A 39 -0.04 11.57 3.18
CA THR A 39 -1.11 10.85 3.88
C THR A 39 -2.25 10.55 2.92
N GLY A 40 -3.09 9.60 3.29
CA GLY A 40 -4.31 9.30 2.54
C GLY A 40 -4.91 7.95 2.91
N LEU A 41 -5.77 7.45 2.04
CA LEU A 41 -6.42 6.14 2.20
C LEU A 41 -5.92 5.16 1.13
N HIS A 42 -5.51 3.97 1.57
CA HIS A 42 -5.34 2.81 0.71
C HIS A 42 -6.63 2.02 0.64
N ARG A 43 -6.98 1.54 -0.56
CA ARG A 43 -7.92 0.44 -0.78
C ARG A 43 -7.13 -0.82 -1.12
N PHE A 44 -7.40 -1.92 -0.43
CA PHE A 44 -6.77 -3.22 -0.62
C PHE A 44 -7.66 -4.14 -1.42
N TYR A 45 -7.02 -4.94 -2.27
CA TYR A 45 -7.64 -5.94 -3.09
C TYR A 45 -6.92 -7.27 -2.96
N LYS A 46 -7.71 -8.34 -2.90
CA LYS A 46 -7.26 -9.70 -3.15
C LYS A 46 -7.31 -9.96 -4.65
N ARG A 47 -6.17 -10.37 -5.20
CA ARG A 47 -6.01 -10.79 -6.59
C ARG A 47 -5.72 -12.28 -6.63
N ALA A 48 -6.57 -13.00 -7.35
CA ALA A 48 -6.40 -14.41 -7.69
C ALA A 48 -6.36 -14.55 -9.22
N ASP A 49 -5.54 -15.46 -9.72
CA ASP A 49 -5.37 -15.63 -11.15
C ASP A 49 -6.69 -16.06 -11.81
N GLY A 50 -7.05 -15.38 -12.91
CA GLY A 50 -8.30 -15.62 -13.63
C GLY A 50 -9.57 -15.08 -12.95
N LYS A 51 -9.47 -14.37 -11.82
CA LYS A 51 -10.62 -13.78 -11.12
C LYS A 51 -10.53 -12.25 -11.05
N PRO A 52 -11.67 -11.53 -11.01
CA PRO A 52 -11.69 -10.11 -10.71
C PRO A 52 -11.05 -9.80 -9.36
N ASP A 53 -10.46 -8.62 -9.24
CA ASP A 53 -9.92 -8.14 -7.97
C ASP A 53 -11.07 -7.92 -6.96
N GLU A 54 -10.97 -8.54 -5.79
CA GLU A 54 -11.94 -8.45 -4.70
C GLU A 54 -11.47 -7.40 -3.68
N VAL A 55 -12.31 -6.42 -3.32
CA VAL A 55 -11.93 -5.43 -2.30
C VAL A 55 -11.95 -6.10 -0.92
N THR A 56 -10.85 -5.99 -0.18
CA THR A 56 -10.73 -6.62 1.14
C THR A 56 -10.70 -5.62 2.29
N GLY A 57 -10.31 -4.37 2.03
CA GLY A 57 -10.29 -3.37 3.09
C GLY A 57 -9.81 -2.00 2.67
N ILE A 58 -9.86 -1.08 3.63
CA ILE A 58 -9.40 0.30 3.53
C ILE A 58 -8.52 0.57 4.75
N ALA A 59 -7.40 1.27 4.58
CA ALA A 59 -6.59 1.75 5.71
C ALA A 59 -6.05 3.15 5.46
N ARG A 60 -5.83 3.91 6.52
CA ARG A 60 -5.08 5.16 6.45
C ARG A 60 -3.59 4.87 6.35
N PHE A 61 -2.85 5.76 5.68
CA PHE A 61 -1.40 5.68 5.64
C PHE A 61 -0.73 7.02 5.96
N VAL A 62 0.52 6.91 6.41
CA VAL A 62 1.51 7.99 6.43
C VAL A 62 2.77 7.48 5.75
N VAL A 63 3.29 8.21 4.77
CA VAL A 63 4.62 7.99 4.20
C VAL A 63 5.47 9.22 4.47
N LEU A 64 6.56 9.03 5.21
CA LEU A 64 7.60 10.03 5.33
C LEU A 64 8.57 9.86 4.17
N TRP A 65 8.60 10.86 3.30
CA TRP A 65 9.55 10.97 2.20
C TRP A 65 10.72 11.85 2.63
N LYS A 66 11.93 11.38 2.39
CA LYS A 66 13.17 12.14 2.61
C LYS A 66 13.85 12.37 1.28
N ARG A 67 14.41 13.56 1.09
CA ARG A 67 15.21 13.87 -0.10
C ARG A 67 16.69 13.66 0.22
N GLU A 68 17.26 12.57 -0.31
CA GLU A 68 18.65 12.17 -0.07
C GLU A 68 19.39 12.06 -1.40
N PHE A 69 20.56 12.69 -1.50
CA PHE A 69 21.40 12.67 -2.69
C PHE A 69 20.65 13.02 -3.98
N GLY A 70 19.75 14.01 -3.90
CA GLY A 70 18.91 14.44 -5.02
C GLY A 70 17.70 13.54 -5.32
N ALA A 71 17.54 12.41 -4.64
CA ALA A 71 16.46 11.45 -4.87
C ALA A 71 15.48 11.39 -3.69
N TRP A 72 14.21 11.07 -3.98
CA TRP A 72 13.21 10.80 -2.95
C TRP A 72 13.30 9.35 -2.48
N ARG A 73 13.36 9.16 -1.17
CA ARG A 73 13.35 7.84 -0.51
C ARG A 73 12.24 7.81 0.53
N MET A 74 11.53 6.68 0.62
CA MET A 74 10.61 6.44 1.72
C MET A 74 11.44 6.14 2.99
N ALA A 75 11.44 7.07 3.93
CA ALA A 75 12.13 6.91 5.21
C ALA A 75 11.28 6.12 6.21
N ARG A 76 9.95 6.27 6.15
CA ARG A 76 9.02 5.51 7.01
C ARG A 76 7.67 5.35 6.34
N VAL A 77 7.03 4.21 6.59
CA VAL A 77 5.64 3.94 6.17
C VAL A 77 4.87 3.45 7.40
N ILE A 78 3.73 4.06 7.67
CA ILE A 78 2.78 3.67 8.71
C ILE A 78 1.46 3.37 8.01
N SER A 79 0.88 2.21 8.29
CA SER A 79 -0.48 1.83 7.89
C SER A 79 -1.30 1.62 9.15
N TYR A 80 -2.46 2.27 9.24
CA TYR A 80 -3.26 2.30 10.46
C TYR A 80 -4.75 2.44 10.14
N ASP A 81 -5.62 2.22 11.14
CA ASP A 81 -7.08 2.19 10.98
C ASP A 81 -7.53 1.26 9.84
N HIS A 82 -7.14 -0.01 9.93
CA HIS A 82 -7.54 -1.03 8.98
C HIS A 82 -9.01 -1.37 9.19
N ARG A 83 -9.81 -1.23 8.13
CA ARG A 83 -11.24 -1.54 8.09
C ARG A 83 -11.51 -2.51 6.97
N GLU A 84 -12.38 -3.48 7.22
CA GLU A 84 -12.86 -4.40 6.19
C GLU A 84 -13.68 -3.66 5.13
N ALA A 85 -13.67 -4.17 3.91
CA ALA A 85 -14.60 -3.73 2.88
C ALA A 85 -15.98 -4.29 3.22
N ARG A 86 -16.88 -3.42 3.68
CA ARG A 86 -18.31 -3.75 3.78
C ARG A 86 -18.97 -3.64 2.42
#